data_AF-A0A4Q4Z1L7-F1
#
_entry.id   AF-A0A4Q4Z1L7-F1
#
_cell.length_a   1.000
_cell.length_b   1.000
_cell.length_c   1.000
_cell.angle_alpha   90.00
_cell.angle_beta   90.00
_cell.angle_gamma   90.00
#
_symmetry.space_group_name_H-M   'P 1'
#
loop_
_entity.id
_entity.type
_entity.pdbx_description
1 polymer ?
#
loop_
_entity_poly.entity_id
_entity_poly.type
_entity_poly.pdbx_seq_one_letter_code
_entity_poly.pdbx_strand_id
1 'polypeptide(L)' 'MNSSLVTFALAGPAQADFRFGCSNLSVQRLDQEVEPSKIPLQHVHQIVGGNAFAANMKSDIGAQASYTTCIFLRGLL' A
#
# COMPACT_ATOMS: atom_id res chain seq x y z
N MET A 1 36.96 -28.08 -2.32
CA MET A 1 35.49 -28.15 -2.46
C MET A 1 34.98 -26.73 -2.34
N ASN A 2 34.62 -26.14 -3.48
CA ASN A 2 34.56 -24.69 -3.62
C ASN A 2 33.18 -24.21 -3.15
N SER A 3 33.19 -23.40 -2.08
CA SER A 3 32.01 -22.93 -1.33
C SER A 3 30.89 -22.33 -2.21
N SER A 4 31.25 -21.76 -3.37
CA SER A 4 30.32 -21.10 -4.29
C SER A 4 29.26 -22.01 -4.93
N LEU A 5 29.51 -23.33 -5.03
CA LEU A 5 28.54 -24.26 -5.62
C LEU A 5 27.38 -24.59 -4.68
N VAL A 6 27.59 -24.46 -3.36
CA VAL A 6 26.57 -24.76 -2.35
C VAL A 6 25.50 -23.67 -2.28
N THR A 7 25.87 -22.41 -2.52
CA THR A 7 24.95 -21.26 -2.40
C THR A 7 23.86 -21.25 -3.46
N PHE A 8 24.14 -21.71 -4.68
CA PHE A 8 23.13 -21.74 -5.77
C PHE A 8 22.11 -22.86 -5.58
N ALA A 9 22.48 -23.95 -4.90
CA ALA A 9 21.60 -25.08 -4.62
C ALA A 9 20.50 -24.76 -3.59
N LEU A 10 20.62 -23.68 -2.81
CA LEU A 10 19.63 -23.24 -1.82
C LEU A 10 18.71 -22.11 -2.31
N ALA A 11 18.86 -21.64 -3.55
CA ALA A 11 17.99 -20.59 -4.10
C ALA A 11 16.61 -21.18 -4.48
N GLY A 12 15.65 -21.13 -3.55
CA GLY A 12 14.25 -21.49 -3.78
C GLY A 12 13.37 -20.28 -4.12
N PRO A 13 12.20 -20.49 -4.76
CA PRO A 13 11.24 -19.41 -4.99
C PRO A 13 10.76 -18.77 -3.67
N ALA A 14 10.85 -17.45 -3.58
CA ALA A 14 10.25 -16.66 -2.50
C ALA A 14 8.92 -16.07 -2.99
N GLN A 15 7.83 -16.33 -2.27
CA GLN A 15 6.53 -15.70 -2.52
C GLN A 15 6.33 -14.56 -1.53
N ALA A 16 6.20 -13.34 -2.03
CA ALA A 16 5.75 -12.19 -1.26
C ALA A 16 4.30 -11.89 -1.66
N ASP A 17 3.38 -11.96 -0.70
CA ASP A 17 1.97 -11.59 -0.87
C ASP A 17 1.73 -10.23 -0.23
N PHE A 18 1.22 -9.27 -1.00
CA PHE A 18 0.80 -7.97 -0.49
C PHE A 18 -0.71 -8.03 -0.25
N ARG A 19 -1.10 -8.06 1.02
CA ARG A 19 -2.51 -8.11 1.41
C ARG A 19 -3.09 -6.70 1.40
N PHE A 20 -3.73 -6.33 0.30
CA PHE A 20 -4.58 -5.15 0.25
C PHE A 20 -5.98 -5.55 0.70
N GLY A 21 -6.56 -4.84 1.67
CA GLY A 21 -7.97 -5.04 2.03
C GLY A 21 -8.88 -4.73 0.83
N CYS A 22 -10.16 -5.09 0.88
CA CYS A 22 -11.11 -4.89 -0.23
C CYS A 22 -11.43 -3.42 -0.56
N SER A 23 -10.69 -2.47 0.00
CA SER A 23 -10.73 -1.05 -0.38
C SER A 23 -10.07 -0.82 -1.73
N ASN A 24 -10.51 0.23 -2.44
CA ASN A 24 -9.92 0.65 -3.70
C ASN A 24 -8.42 0.93 -3.56
N LEU A 25 -7.64 0.46 -4.54
CA LEU A 25 -6.21 0.71 -4.70
C LEU A 25 -6.01 1.80 -5.75
N SER A 26 -5.54 2.97 -5.34
CA SER A 26 -5.17 4.05 -6.26
C SER A 26 -3.65 4.24 -6.28
N VAL A 27 -3.12 4.57 -7.45
CA VAL A 27 -1.71 4.93 -7.62
C VAL A 27 -1.68 6.39 -8.02
N GLN A 28 -1.19 7.24 -7.12
CA GLN A 28 -1.29 8.70 -7.27
C GLN A 28 -0.01 9.38 -6.80
N ARG A 29 0.30 10.54 -7.40
CA ARG A 29 1.39 11.43 -6.95
C ARG A 29 0.83 12.45 -5.96
N LEU A 30 0.40 11.95 -4.80
CA LEU A 30 -0.26 12.71 -3.73
C LEU A 30 0.29 12.22 -2.38
N ASP A 31 0.68 13.14 -1.51
CA ASP A 31 1.21 12.84 -0.17
C ASP A 31 0.82 13.98 0.77
N GLN A 32 -0.11 13.70 1.67
CA GLN A 32 -0.50 14.71 2.64
C GLN A 32 0.51 14.86 3.79
N GLU A 33 1.25 13.82 4.11
CA GLU A 33 2.14 13.82 5.27
C GLU A 33 3.36 14.69 5.00
N VAL A 34 3.93 14.54 3.79
CA VAL A 34 5.23 15.16 3.46
C VAL A 34 5.08 16.42 2.60
N GLU A 35 4.15 16.44 1.63
CA GLU A 35 4.00 17.56 0.68
C GLU A 35 2.52 17.93 0.46
N PRO A 36 1.83 18.45 1.49
CA PRO A 36 0.41 18.79 1.39
C PRO A 36 0.15 19.84 0.30
N SER A 37 -1.00 19.71 -0.37
CA SER A 37 -1.49 20.62 -1.43
C SER A 37 -0.63 20.72 -2.69
N LYS A 38 0.39 19.88 -2.86
CA LYS A 38 1.24 19.84 -4.05
C LYS A 38 0.75 18.76 -5.03
N ILE A 39 0.47 19.14 -6.27
CA ILE A 39 0.07 18.22 -7.34
C ILE A 39 0.70 18.70 -8.65
N PRO A 40 1.51 17.90 -9.37
CA PRO A 40 1.97 16.54 -9.02
C PRO A 40 3.17 16.53 -8.04
N LEU A 41 3.33 15.43 -7.31
CA LEU A 41 4.47 15.15 -6.44
C LEU A 41 5.69 14.53 -7.14
N GLN A 42 6.85 14.60 -6.47
CA GLN A 42 8.10 14.03 -6.95
C GLN A 42 8.08 12.49 -6.94
N HIS A 43 7.34 11.90 -5.99
CA HIS A 43 7.19 10.46 -5.78
C HIS A 43 5.74 9.99 -6.03
N VAL A 44 5.59 8.68 -6.20
CA VAL A 44 4.30 8.00 -6.41
C VAL A 44 3.98 7.20 -5.16
N HIS A 45 2.74 7.32 -4.71
CA HIS A 45 2.20 6.53 -3.62
C HIS A 45 1.18 5.52 -4.15
N GLN A 46 1.23 4.32 -3.58
CA GLN A 46 0.20 3.32 -3.73
C GLN A 46 -0.69 3.38 -2.48
N ILE A 47 -1.92 3.84 -2.66
CA ILE A 47 -2.82 4.21 -1.57
C ILE A 47 -3.97 3.20 -1.50
N VAL A 48 -4.21 2.70 -0.30
CA VAL A 48 -5.24 1.72 0.03
C VAL A 48 -6.23 2.41 0.96
N GLY A 49 -7.53 2.35 0.67
CA GLY A 49 -8.52 2.93 1.58
C GLY A 49 -9.34 4.10 1.04
N GLY A 50 -9.64 4.09 -0.26
CA GLY A 50 -10.87 4.71 -0.73
C GLY A 50 -10.76 6.12 -1.31
N ASN A 51 -11.90 6.54 -1.85
CA ASN A 51 -12.16 7.70 -2.71
C ASN A 51 -12.04 9.08 -2.02
N ALA A 52 -11.71 9.12 -0.73
CA ALA A 52 -11.61 10.36 0.04
C ALA A 52 -10.17 10.86 0.22
N PHE A 53 -9.16 10.11 -0.25
CA PHE A 53 -7.77 10.56 -0.21
C PHE A 53 -7.54 11.71 -1.19
N ALA A 54 -7.05 12.84 -0.69
CA ALA A 54 -6.84 14.06 -1.46
C ALA A 54 -5.62 14.84 -0.95
N ALA A 55 -5.12 15.81 -1.74
CA ALA A 55 -3.97 16.63 -1.37
C ALA A 55 -4.18 17.52 -0.13
N ASN A 56 -5.43 17.71 0.29
CA ASN A 56 -5.81 18.59 1.39
C ASN A 56 -6.96 17.97 2.19
N MET A 57 -6.62 17.13 3.16
CA MET A 57 -7.55 16.53 4.11
C MET A 57 -7.51 17.33 5.43
N LYS A 58 -8.58 18.05 5.76
CA LYS A 58 -8.67 18.88 6.98
C LYS A 58 -9.72 18.40 8.00
N SER A 59 -10.50 17.40 7.64
CA SER A 59 -11.66 16.91 8.38
C SER A 59 -11.57 15.39 8.56
N ASP A 60 -12.51 14.80 9.28
CA ASP A 60 -12.57 13.34 9.44
C ASP A 60 -12.77 12.66 8.07
N ILE A 61 -11.70 12.05 7.57
CA ILE A 61 -11.66 11.38 6.26
C ILE A 61 -12.33 10.01 6.33
N GLY A 62 -12.34 9.37 7.50
CA GLY A 62 -13.06 8.13 7.72
C GLY A 62 -14.57 8.30 7.54
N ALA A 63 -15.11 9.44 7.99
CA ALA A 63 -16.52 9.79 7.81
C ALA A 63 -16.89 10.18 6.36
N GLN A 64 -15.92 10.65 5.56
CA GLN A 64 -16.13 11.04 4.16
C GLN A 64 -15.95 9.89 3.17
N ALA A 65 -15.17 8.89 3.53
CA ALA A 65 -14.93 7.74 2.68
C ALA A 65 -16.20 6.89 2.54
N SER A 66 -16.61 6.61 1.30
CA SER A 66 -17.68 5.63 1.04
C SER A 66 -17.19 4.19 1.15
N TYR A 67 -15.87 4.00 1.09
CA TYR A 67 -15.19 2.71 1.18
C TYR A 67 -14.15 2.78 2.31
N THR A 68 -14.58 2.47 3.52
CA THR A 68 -13.67 2.25 4.64
C THR A 68 -13.18 0.81 4.60
N THR A 69 -11.89 0.62 4.86
CA THR A 69 -11.13 -0.63 4.68
C THR A 69 -11.86 -1.88 5.18
N CYS A 70 -11.91 -2.94 4.36
CA CYS A 70 -12.24 -4.27 4.88
C CYS A 70 -11.10 -4.75 5.77
N ILE A 71 -11.38 -4.86 7.06
CA ILE A 71 -10.45 -5.37 8.06
C ILE A 71 -10.19 -6.85 7.74
N PHE A 72 -8.93 -7.24 7.63
CA PHE A 72 -8.57 -8.65 7.55
C PHE A 72 -8.92 -9.31 8.90
N LEU A 73 -10.08 -9.97 8.99
CA LEU A 73 -10.45 -10.80 10.12
C LEU A 73 -9.56 -12.05 10.09
N ARG A 74 -8.47 -12.01 10.85
CA ARG A 74 -7.56 -13.15 11.00
C ARG A 74 -8.30 -14.27 11.77
N GLY A 75 -8.87 -15.25 11.07
CA GLY A 75 -9.38 -16.48 11.70
C GLY A 75 -10.57 -17.23 11.08
N LEU A 76 -10.83 -17.16 9.77
CA LEU A 76 -11.89 -17.97 9.12
C LEU A 76 -11.43 -18.72 7.84
N LEU A 77 -10.16 -19.13 7.79
CA LEU A 77 -9.67 -20.19 6.92
C LEU A 77 -8.65 -21.02 7.69
#